data_AF-A0A0B8NMS4-F1
#
_entry.id   AF-A0A0B8NMS4-F1
#
_cell.length_a   1.000
_cell.length_b   1.000
_cell.length_c   1.000
_cell.angle_alpha   90.00
_cell.angle_beta   90.00
_cell.angle_gamma   90.00
#
_symmetry.space_group_name_H-M   'P 1'
#
loop_
_entity.id
_entity.type
_entity.pdbx_description
1 polymer ?
#
loop_
_entity_poly.entity_id
_entity_poly.type
_entity_poly.pdbx_seq_one_letter_code
_entity_poly.pdbx_strand_id
1 'polypeptide(L)' 'MSKQKRSASSGRWLKEHFDDIYANEARKKGYRSRAFFKIDEIQEKDKLIKPGHTVVDLGSAPGGWSQYAAKIVGDEGKS' A
#
# COMPACT_ATOMS: atom_id res chain seq x y z
N MET A 1 34.67 -9.46 -20.21
CA MET A 1 33.46 -9.00 -19.49
C MET A 1 32.82 -10.22 -18.83
N SER A 2 33.10 -10.47 -17.55
CA SER A 2 32.52 -11.61 -16.83
C SER A 2 31.02 -11.39 -16.63
N LYS A 3 30.18 -12.29 -17.16
CA LYS A 3 28.74 -12.33 -16.88
C LYS A 3 28.59 -12.74 -15.41
N GLN A 4 28.35 -11.79 -14.51
CA GLN A 4 28.00 -12.11 -13.12
C GLN A 4 26.77 -13.03 -13.11
N LYS A 5 26.97 -14.31 -12.76
CA LYS A 5 25.87 -15.24 -12.52
C LYS A 5 25.12 -14.76 -11.28
N ARG A 6 23.88 -14.30 -11.45
CA ARG A 6 22.98 -13.94 -10.34
C ARG A 6 22.85 -15.13 -9.40
N SER A 7 23.01 -14.91 -8.09
CA SER A 7 22.87 -15.96 -7.08
C SER A 7 21.45 -16.53 -7.07
N ALA A 8 21.28 -17.79 -6.68
CA ALA A 8 19.96 -18.42 -6.55
C ALA A 8 19.02 -17.64 -5.60
N SER A 9 19.58 -16.96 -4.59
CA SER A 9 18.87 -16.05 -3.69
C SER A 9 18.30 -14.81 -4.40
N SER A 10 18.99 -14.28 -5.41
CA SER A 10 18.50 -13.17 -6.25
C SER A 10 17.30 -13.59 -7.12
N GLY A 11 17.29 -14.83 -7.62
CA GLY A 11 16.19 -15.36 -8.42
C GLY A 11 14.90 -15.57 -7.61
N ARG A 12 15.02 -16.12 -6.40
CA ARG A 12 13.88 -16.33 -5.48
C ARG A 12 13.29 -15.01 -4.97
N TRP A 13 14.14 -14.04 -4.61
CA TRP A 13 13.69 -12.70 -4.21
C TRP A 13 12.98 -11.96 -5.35
N LEU A 14 13.50 -12.05 -6.59
CA LEU A 14 12.80 -11.51 -7.76
C LEU A 14 11.42 -12.16 -7.92
N LYS A 15 11.35 -13.50 -7.83
CA LYS A 15 10.09 -14.24 -7.98
C LYS A 15 9.06 -13.83 -6.91
N GLU A 16 9.48 -13.72 -5.65
CA GLU A 16 8.63 -13.23 -4.56
C GLU A 16 8.16 -11.78 -4.77
N HIS A 17 8.95 -10.94 -5.46
CA HIS A 17 8.55 -9.59 -5.86
C HIS A 17 7.53 -9.57 -7.01
N PHE A 18 7.65 -10.45 -8.00
CA PHE A 18 6.73 -10.53 -9.13
C PHE A 18 5.39 -11.21 -8.76
N ASP A 19 5.41 -12.12 -7.81
CA ASP A 19 4.23 -12.87 -7.34
C ASP A 19 3.48 -12.17 -6.20
N ASP A 20 3.74 -10.87 -5.95
CA ASP A 20 3.03 -10.11 -4.93
C ASP A 20 1.55 -9.91 -5.32
N ILE A 21 0.71 -10.81 -4.81
CA ILE A 21 -0.74 -10.83 -5.05
C ILE A 21 -1.38 -9.48 -4.73
N TYR A 22 -0.94 -8.82 -3.65
CA TYR A 22 -1.53 -7.55 -3.23
C TYR A 22 -1.08 -6.39 -4.11
N ALA A 23 0.14 -6.42 -4.65
CA ALA A 23 0.55 -5.42 -5.64
C ALA A 23 -0.25 -5.57 -6.94
N ASN A 24 -0.44 -6.80 -7.41
CA ASN A 24 -1.26 -7.08 -8.58
C ASN A 24 -2.73 -6.70 -8.36
N GLU A 25 -3.28 -7.03 -7.21
CA GLU A 25 -4.66 -6.70 -6.84
C GLU A 25 -4.86 -5.19 -6.70
N ALA A 26 -3.89 -4.47 -6.12
CA ALA A 26 -3.92 -3.00 -6.06
C ALA A 26 -3.99 -2.40 -7.47
N ARG A 27 -3.17 -2.91 -8.40
CA ARG A 27 -3.19 -2.44 -9.80
C ARG A 27 -4.53 -2.74 -10.48
N LYS A 28 -5.10 -3.94 -10.28
CA LYS A 28 -6.42 -4.30 -10.82
C LYS A 28 -7.54 -3.40 -10.29
N LYS A 29 -7.48 -3.04 -9.00
CA LYS A 29 -8.48 -2.17 -8.32
C LYS A 29 -8.21 -0.68 -8.46
N GLY A 30 -7.12 -0.27 -9.13
CA GLY A 30 -6.75 1.13 -9.28
C GLY A 30 -6.25 1.79 -7.99
N TYR A 31 -5.79 1.01 -7.02
CA TYR A 31 -5.17 1.53 -5.80
C TYR A 31 -3.71 1.91 -6.04
N ARG A 32 -3.26 2.99 -5.38
CA ARG A 32 -1.90 3.53 -5.56
C ARG A 32 -0.81 2.55 -5.18
N SER A 33 -1.06 1.68 -4.19
CA SER A 33 -0.13 0.62 -3.80
C SER A 33 -0.81 -0.47 -2.98
N ARG A 34 -0.13 -1.61 -2.79
CA ARG A 34 -0.57 -2.69 -1.90
C ARG A 34 -0.75 -2.26 -0.43
N ALA A 35 -0.21 -1.11 -0.05
CA ALA A 35 -0.34 -0.60 1.31
C ALA A 35 -1.79 -0.23 1.66
N PHE A 36 -2.64 0.03 0.65
CA PHE A 36 -4.07 0.25 0.83
C PHE A 36 -4.73 -0.90 1.61
N PHE A 37 -4.42 -2.16 1.27
CA PHE A 37 -5.01 -3.32 1.96
C PHE A 37 -4.58 -3.42 3.43
N LYS A 38 -3.39 -2.93 3.78
CA LYS A 38 -2.91 -2.96 5.18
C LYS A 38 -3.72 -2.03 6.06
N ILE A 39 -3.93 -0.78 5.61
CA ILE A 39 -4.71 0.18 6.39
C ILE A 39 -6.19 -0.19 6.40
N ASP A 40 -6.71 -0.78 5.32
CA ASP A 40 -8.07 -1.29 5.27
C ASP A 40 -8.32 -2.37 6.33
N GLU A 41 -7.43 -3.36 6.44
CA GLU A 41 -7.53 -4.40 7.46
C GLU A 41 -7.41 -3.85 8.89
N ILE A 42 -6.51 -2.88 9.13
CA ILE A 42 -6.40 -2.19 10.43
C ILE A 42 -7.69 -1.44 10.74
N GLN A 43 -8.24 -0.73 9.75
CA GLN A 43 -9.46 0.05 9.92
C GLN A 43 -10.68 -0.84 10.20
N GLU A 44 -10.79 -2.00 9.55
CA GLU A 44 -11.87 -2.98 9.81
C GLU A 44 -11.84 -3.48 11.27
N LYS A 45 -10.64 -3.72 11.81
CA LYS A 45 -10.45 -4.23 13.18
C LYS A 45 -10.64 -3.14 14.23
N ASP A 46 -9.96 -2.01 14.05
CA ASP A 46 -9.74 -1.03 15.11
C ASP A 46 -10.56 0.27 14.94
N LYS A 47 -11.13 0.50 13.74
CA LYS A 47 -12.00 1.66 13.42
C LYS A 47 -11.37 3.02 13.79
N LEU A 48 -10.09 3.18 13.46
CA LEU A 48 -9.25 4.31 13.87
C LEU A 48 -9.64 5.63 13.19
N ILE A 49 -9.92 5.59 11.88
CA ILE A 49 -10.27 6.76 11.07
C ILE A 49 -11.79 6.89 11.00
N LYS A 50 -12.32 8.10 11.17
CA LYS A 50 -13.75 8.38 11.05
C LYS A 50 -13.98 9.57 10.12
N PRO A 51 -15.18 9.71 9.55
CA PRO A 51 -15.57 10.91 8.81
C PRO A 51 -15.29 12.18 9.61
N GLY A 52 -14.79 13.23 8.95
CA GLY A 52 -14.46 14.51 9.57
C GLY A 52 -13.15 14.56 10.37
N HIS A 53 -12.44 13.43 10.51
CA HIS A 53 -11.11 13.45 11.15
C HIS A 53 -10.09 14.20 10.28
N THR A 54 -9.08 14.78 10.94
CA THR A 54 -7.84 15.22 10.29
C THR A 54 -6.79 14.14 10.45
N VAL A 55 -6.28 13.60 9.35
CA VAL A 55 -5.26 12.54 9.33
C VAL A 55 -3.95 13.13 8.84
N VAL A 56 -2.84 12.80 9.51
CA VAL A 56 -1.49 13.22 9.10
C VAL A 56 -0.68 11.96 8.85
N ASP A 57 -0.16 11.81 7.63
CA ASP A 57 0.68 10.70 7.22
C ASP A 57 2.17 11.09 7.28
N LEU A 58 2.87 10.63 8.32
CA LEU A 58 4.27 10.96 8.57
C LEU A 58 5.19 9.96 7.85
N GLY A 59 5.46 10.23 6.57
CA GLY A 59 6.50 9.52 5.81
C GLY A 59 6.01 8.67 4.65
N SER A 60 4.74 8.78 4.22
CA SER A 60 4.36 8.23 2.92
C SER A 60 4.82 9.15 1.78
N ALA A 61 5.56 8.60 0.83
CA ALA A 61 5.45 9.08 -0.53
C ALA A 61 3.99 8.85 -0.96
N PRO A 62 3.31 9.81 -1.61
CA PRO A 62 1.85 9.79 -1.84
C PRO A 62 1.40 8.41 -2.33
N GLY A 63 0.58 7.72 -1.53
CA GLY A 63 0.41 6.27 -1.66
C GLY A 63 -0.93 5.73 -1.19
N GLY A 64 -1.01 4.40 -1.02
CA GLY A 64 -2.24 3.69 -0.69
C GLY A 64 -2.84 4.05 0.67
N TRP A 65 -2.03 4.48 1.66
CA TRP A 65 -2.51 4.88 2.99
C TRP A 65 -3.27 6.20 2.93
N SER A 66 -2.67 7.25 2.37
CA SER A 66 -3.33 8.54 2.22
C SER A 66 -4.53 8.45 1.26
N GLN A 67 -4.47 7.61 0.22
CA GLN A 67 -5.65 7.33 -0.63
C GLN A 67 -6.81 6.73 0.16
N TYR A 68 -6.52 5.78 1.07
CA TYR A 68 -7.54 5.19 1.93
C TYR A 68 -8.08 6.21 2.94
N ALA A 69 -7.20 6.93 3.63
CA ALA A 69 -7.57 7.92 4.62
C ALA A 69 -8.50 8.99 4.03
N ALA A 70 -8.15 9.57 2.87
CA ALA A 70 -8.97 10.54 2.16
C ALA A 70 -10.39 10.01 1.87
N LYS A 71 -10.50 8.71 1.51
CA LYS A 71 -11.80 8.07 1.25
C LYS A 71 -12.67 7.97 2.51
N ILE A 72 -12.07 7.70 3.67
CA ILE A 72 -12.82 7.50 4.93
C ILE A 72 -13.18 8.84 5.60
N VAL A 73 -12.27 9.81 5.60
CA VAL A 73 -12.53 11.10 6.25
C VAL A 73 -13.59 11.93 5.52
N GLY A 74 -13.76 11.71 4.21
CA GLY A 74 -14.76 12.37 3.38
C GLY A 74 -14.52 13.88 3.23
N ASP A 75 -15.48 14.58 2.63
CA ASP A 75 -15.34 15.99 2.26
C ASP A 75 -15.25 16.95 3.47
N GLU A 76 -15.73 16.51 4.63
CA GLU A 76 -15.64 17.27 5.90
C GLU A 76 -14.31 17.07 6.63
N GLY A 77 -13.54 16.07 6.24
CA GLY A 77 -12.24 15.76 6.82
C GLY A 77 -11.07 16.27 5.99
N LYS A 78 -9.86 16.15 6.53
CA LYS A 78 -8.61 16.50 5.84
C LYS A 78 -7.60 15.37 5.99
N SER A 79 -6.88 15.04 4.92
CA SER A 79 -5.84 14.01 4.91
C SER A 79 -4.64 14.44 4.09
#